data_AF-A0A8S3RXC2-F1
#
_entry.id   AF-A0A8S3RXC2-F1
#
_cell.length_a   1.000
_cell.length_b   1.000
_cell.length_c   1.000
_cell.angle_alpha   90.00
_cell.angle_beta   90.00
_cell.angle_gamma   90.00
#
_symmetry.space_group_name_H-M   'P 1'
#
loop_
_entity.id
_entity.type
_entity.pdbx_description
1 polymer ?
#
loop_
_entity_poly.entity_id
_entity_poly.type
_entity_poly.pdbx_seq_one_letter_code
_entity_poly.pdbx_strand_id
1 'polypeptide(L)'
;MFQVFIILDFLFLVVQETCNSYAKYRTYDGSCNNLINPSWGKAKTPQRRFEYNGHKMVDYDDDVDHPRGGLPSKLPSPRLISNKLMAEELGPADQSSPTLSGQHFAFGQALTHDFITYREQINDVTSYIDCSHVYGSSDAQLATLRDTTDSFLLKTSPGNNLPEKKTGFCRRKPESTDFCQLTGDSRNDQVPSLQLNHLVLVREHNRLAKMLKQINPYWDNDRVFEETRRIVIAEMQHITYNEYLPAILSPRSMKRYNLRPRKCGFDDCYDVKIDAAKLQYYIDRSCDDIDLFVGGLLEKSKNGRVGETFACLIGKQFYLTKYGDRYWYERKECGFTEAQLNAIKKMTMSKVLCENFGLDRIQKKAFLRPENKGKLRFCDTLPGLNLFLWREKDWQPEH
;
A
#
# COMPACT_ATOMS: atom_id res chain seq x y z
N MET A 1 33.27 55.13 8.09
CA MET A 1 33.48 53.67 8.11
C MET A 1 32.17 53.04 8.61
N PHE A 2 31.18 52.94 7.73
CA PHE A 2 29.86 52.35 8.02
C PHE A 2 29.83 50.98 7.38
N GLN A 3 29.75 49.94 8.21
CA GLN A 3 29.74 48.55 7.77
C GLN A 3 28.28 48.09 7.75
N VAL A 4 27.72 48.01 6.54
CA VAL A 4 26.38 47.51 6.25
C VAL A 4 26.41 45.99 6.42
N PHE A 5 25.66 45.47 7.41
CA PHE A 5 25.35 44.04 7.49
C PHE A 5 24.25 43.74 6.47
N ILE A 6 24.61 43.00 5.42
CA ILE A 6 23.66 42.40 4.49
C ILE A 6 22.99 41.23 5.22
N ILE A 7 21.70 41.38 5.52
CA ILE A 7 20.82 40.26 5.86
C ILE A 7 20.59 39.51 4.54
N LEU A 8 21.24 38.37 4.37
CA LEU A 8 20.88 37.40 3.34
C LEU A 8 19.59 36.72 3.82
N ASP A 9 18.45 37.31 3.44
CA ASP A 9 17.19 36.58 3.41
C ASP A 9 17.36 35.39 2.46
N PHE A 10 17.54 34.20 3.02
CA PHE A 10 17.29 32.95 2.32
C PHE A 10 15.80 32.90 1.98
N LEU A 11 15.42 33.57 0.89
CA LEU A 11 14.28 33.17 0.09
C LEU A 11 14.52 31.72 -0.29
N PHE A 12 13.93 30.80 0.47
CA PHE A 12 13.61 29.48 -0.05
C PHE A 12 12.76 29.73 -1.30
N LEU A 13 13.43 29.75 -2.46
CA LEU A 13 12.77 29.49 -3.74
C LEU A 13 12.18 28.09 -3.57
N VAL A 14 10.93 28.03 -3.13
CA VAL A 14 10.07 26.88 -3.39
C VAL A 14 9.99 26.84 -4.91
N VAL A 15 10.86 26.03 -5.52
CA VAL A 15 10.67 25.62 -6.90
C VAL A 15 9.33 24.91 -6.90
N GLN A 16 8.28 25.64 -7.29
CA GLN A 16 6.96 25.09 -7.42
C GLN A 16 7.08 24.11 -8.59
N GLU A 17 7.24 22.82 -8.29
CA GLU A 17 7.31 21.76 -9.30
C GLU A 17 6.12 21.95 -10.24
N THR A 18 6.39 22.28 -11.51
CA THR A 18 5.34 22.49 -12.50
C THR A 18 4.76 21.15 -12.89
N CYS A 19 3.57 20.83 -12.39
CA CYS A 19 2.90 19.57 -12.65
C CYS A 19 2.12 19.59 -13.97
N ASN A 20 2.28 18.55 -14.78
CA ASN A 20 1.43 18.33 -15.95
C ASN A 20 0.05 17.78 -15.50
N SER A 21 -0.98 18.60 -15.59
CA SER A 21 -2.36 18.22 -15.23
C SER A 21 -2.91 17.10 -16.12
N TYR A 22 -2.44 16.99 -17.37
CA TYR A 22 -2.81 15.96 -18.34
C TYR A 22 -1.98 14.68 -18.22
N ALA A 23 -1.06 14.60 -17.26
CA ALA A 23 -0.30 13.38 -17.02
C ALA A 23 -1.26 12.21 -16.73
N LYS A 24 -1.17 11.18 -17.58
CA LYS A 24 -1.99 9.96 -17.48
C LYS A 24 -1.50 9.03 -16.37
N TYR A 25 -0.21 9.04 -16.09
CA TYR A 25 0.45 8.12 -15.16
C TYR A 25 0.99 8.83 -13.92
N ARG A 26 1.04 8.09 -12.80
CA ARG A 26 1.64 8.54 -11.55
C ARG A 26 3.15 8.66 -11.72
N THR A 27 3.74 9.72 -11.15
CA THR A 27 5.18 9.76 -10.90
C THR A 27 5.56 8.65 -9.92
N TYR A 28 6.81 8.18 -9.95
CA TYR A 28 7.24 7.07 -9.09
C TYR A 28 7.44 7.48 -7.64
N ASP A 29 7.74 8.76 -7.39
CA ASP A 29 7.86 9.31 -6.05
C ASP A 29 6.51 9.84 -5.51
N GLY A 30 5.42 9.77 -6.28
CA GLY A 30 4.09 10.25 -5.86
C GLY A 30 3.91 11.78 -5.92
N SER A 31 4.91 12.53 -6.40
CA SER A 31 4.79 13.96 -6.67
C SER A 31 3.67 14.27 -7.68
N CYS A 32 3.16 15.50 -7.70
CA CYS A 32 2.15 15.94 -8.69
C CYS A 32 0.84 15.13 -8.70
N ASN A 33 0.57 14.33 -7.66
CA ASN A 33 -0.77 13.80 -7.43
C ASN A 33 -1.73 14.95 -7.11
N ASN A 34 -1.37 15.79 -6.15
CA ASN A 34 -2.05 17.05 -5.86
C ASN A 34 -1.43 18.18 -6.69
N LEU A 35 -2.22 18.80 -7.57
CA LEU A 35 -1.75 19.85 -8.49
C LEU A 35 -1.48 21.20 -7.82
N ILE A 36 -2.07 21.44 -6.64
CA ILE A 36 -1.87 22.67 -5.86
C ILE A 36 -0.65 22.53 -4.93
N ASN A 37 -0.51 21.35 -4.31
CA ASN A 37 0.58 21.01 -3.40
C ASN A 37 1.33 19.77 -3.92
N PRO A 38 2.25 19.91 -4.90
CA PRO A 38 2.90 18.79 -5.57
C PRO A 38 3.61 17.78 -4.66
N SER A 39 4.01 18.19 -3.45
CA SER A 39 4.70 17.34 -2.47
C SER A 39 3.79 16.51 -1.57
N TRP A 40 2.47 16.71 -1.60
CA TRP A 40 1.55 15.95 -0.75
C TRP A 40 1.49 14.48 -1.17
N GLY A 41 1.75 13.58 -0.20
CA GLY A 41 1.84 12.13 -0.43
C GLY A 41 3.10 11.66 -1.16
N LYS A 42 4.03 12.57 -1.49
CA LYS A 42 5.32 12.27 -2.13
C LYS A 42 6.21 11.46 -1.17
N ALA A 43 6.92 10.47 -1.70
CA ALA A 43 7.94 9.73 -0.99
C ALA A 43 9.10 10.65 -0.57
N LYS A 44 9.85 10.20 0.43
CA LYS A 44 10.91 10.93 1.11
C LYS A 44 10.48 12.28 1.69
N THR A 45 9.23 12.40 2.12
CA THR A 45 8.72 13.59 2.82
C THR A 45 8.27 13.26 4.25
N PRO A 46 8.36 14.19 5.21
CA PRO A 46 7.91 13.97 6.58
C PRO A 46 6.44 13.56 6.67
N GLN A 47 6.10 12.54 7.49
CA GLN A 47 4.72 12.18 7.77
C GLN A 47 4.01 13.35 8.43
N ARG A 48 2.79 13.59 7.97
CA ARG A 48 1.99 14.68 8.49
C ARG A 48 1.45 14.30 9.87
N ARG A 49 1.76 15.16 10.84
CA ARG A 49 1.27 15.05 12.21
C ARG A 49 -0.15 15.59 12.30
N PHE A 50 -0.93 15.05 13.24
CA PHE A 50 -2.25 15.58 13.52
C PHE A 50 -2.13 16.96 14.18
N GLU A 51 -3.08 17.84 13.86
CA GLU A 51 -3.23 19.16 14.49
C GLU A 51 -4.61 19.24 15.13
N TYR A 52 -4.66 19.60 16.41
CA TYR A 52 -5.88 19.86 17.15
C TYR A 52 -5.83 21.28 17.70
N ASN A 53 -6.84 22.09 17.39
CA ASN A 53 -6.90 23.51 17.78
C ASN A 53 -5.62 24.30 17.43
N GLY A 54 -4.98 23.99 16.29
CA GLY A 54 -3.77 24.67 15.83
C GLY A 54 -2.46 24.17 16.46
N HIS A 55 -2.50 23.15 17.33
CA HIS A 55 -1.32 22.54 17.92
C HIS A 55 -1.05 21.17 17.32
N LYS A 56 0.18 20.94 16.86
CA LYS A 56 0.63 19.59 16.48
C LYS A 56 0.59 18.69 17.70
N MET A 57 -0.08 17.56 17.59
CA MET A 57 -0.10 16.55 18.65
C MET A 57 1.20 15.76 18.60
N VAL A 58 2.22 16.30 19.27
CA VAL A 58 3.48 15.64 19.62
C VAL A 58 3.58 15.58 21.14
N ASP A 59 4.14 14.49 21.65
CA ASP A 59 4.24 14.25 23.08
C ASP A 59 5.63 13.64 23.35
N TYR A 60 6.60 14.53 23.50
CA TYR A 60 8.00 14.23 23.83
C TYR A 60 8.26 14.66 25.28
N ASP A 61 9.19 14.01 25.96
CA ASP A 61 9.52 14.30 27.37
C ASP A 61 10.06 15.72 27.56
N ASP A 62 10.71 16.26 26.52
CA ASP A 62 11.27 17.61 26.45
C ASP A 62 10.51 18.53 25.48
N ASP A 63 9.33 18.10 25.01
CA ASP A 63 8.52 18.77 23.98
C ASP A 63 9.21 18.95 22.60
N VAL A 64 10.40 18.38 22.39
CA VAL A 64 11.18 18.53 21.15
C VAL A 64 11.38 17.19 20.47
N ASP A 65 12.20 16.32 21.05
CA ASP A 65 12.61 15.07 20.42
C ASP A 65 12.94 13.93 21.40
N HIS A 66 13.06 14.20 22.70
CA HIS A 66 13.34 13.18 23.70
C HIS A 66 12.11 12.27 23.89
N PRO A 67 12.21 10.97 23.56
CA PRO A 67 11.09 10.05 23.74
C PRO A 67 10.64 10.01 25.21
N ARG A 68 9.32 10.03 25.44
CA ARG A 68 8.77 9.81 26.79
C ARG A 68 9.28 8.50 27.39
N GLY A 69 9.62 8.55 28.67
CA GLY A 69 10.08 7.39 29.44
C GLY A 69 11.60 7.15 29.46
N GLY A 70 12.42 8.19 29.20
CA GLY A 70 13.88 8.18 29.36
C GLY A 70 14.36 7.87 30.79
N LEU A 71 15.67 7.80 31.04
CA LEU A 71 16.20 7.51 32.39
C LEU A 71 16.53 8.81 33.14
N PRO A 72 15.89 9.12 34.29
CA PRO A 72 14.91 8.32 35.04
C PRO A 72 13.45 8.47 34.53
N SER A 73 12.72 7.35 34.44
CA SER A 73 11.34 7.31 33.90
C SER A 73 10.31 7.10 35.01
N LYS A 74 9.18 7.79 34.92
CA LYS A 74 7.96 7.46 35.69
C LYS A 74 7.07 6.42 34.95
N LEU A 75 7.32 6.18 33.67
CA LEU A 75 6.61 5.22 32.84
C LEU A 75 7.23 3.81 32.96
N PRO A 76 6.41 2.74 32.96
CA PRO A 76 6.90 1.38 33.01
C PRO A 76 7.70 1.02 31.75
N SER A 77 8.67 0.10 31.88
CA SER A 77 9.44 -0.32 30.71
C SER A 77 8.55 -1.05 29.70
N PRO A 78 8.75 -0.86 28.38
CA PRO A 78 8.00 -1.58 27.35
C PRO A 78 8.10 -3.10 27.51
N ARG A 79 9.24 -3.60 28.02
CA ARG A 79 9.45 -5.02 28.28
C ARG A 79 8.60 -5.53 29.43
N LEU A 80 8.42 -4.74 30.48
CA LEU A 80 7.53 -5.09 31.60
C LEU A 80 6.08 -5.18 31.13
N ILE A 81 5.61 -4.23 30.30
CA ILE A 81 4.27 -4.25 29.70
C ILE A 81 4.09 -5.51 28.84
N SER A 82 5.04 -5.80 27.95
CA SER A 82 5.03 -7.00 27.10
C SER A 82 4.93 -8.29 27.93
N ASN A 83 5.73 -8.42 28.98
CA ASN A 83 5.73 -9.62 29.83
C ASN A 83 4.43 -9.79 30.63
N LYS A 84 3.73 -8.70 30.98
CA LYS A 84 2.50 -8.77 31.79
C LYS A 84 1.22 -8.88 30.97
N LEU A 85 1.16 -8.24 29.82
CA LEU A 85 -0.08 -8.09 29.04
C LEU A 85 -0.08 -8.87 27.71
N MET A 86 1.10 -9.15 27.16
CA MET A 86 1.26 -9.75 25.84
C MET A 86 1.93 -11.13 25.89
N ALA A 87 2.43 -11.54 27.06
CA ALA A 87 2.93 -12.89 27.25
C ALA A 87 1.75 -13.85 27.30
N GLU A 88 1.66 -14.73 26.31
CA GLU A 88 0.78 -15.89 26.40
C GLU A 88 1.32 -16.82 27.49
N GLU A 89 0.46 -17.17 28.46
CA GLU A 89 0.65 -18.44 29.16
C GLU A 89 0.53 -19.55 28.11
N LEU A 90 1.42 -20.55 28.17
CA LEU A 90 1.45 -21.73 27.29
C LEU A 90 0.15 -22.55 27.45
N GLY A 91 -0.96 -22.04 26.93
CA GLY A 91 -2.26 -22.70 26.88
C GLY A 91 -2.34 -23.67 25.70
N PRO A 92 -3.17 -24.72 25.77
CA PRO A 92 -3.27 -25.68 24.69
C PRO A 92 -4.15 -25.19 23.52
N ALA A 93 -3.84 -25.74 22.34
CA ALA A 93 -4.60 -25.74 21.08
C ALA A 93 -4.58 -24.45 20.21
N ASP A 94 -4.49 -24.70 18.91
CA ASP A 94 -4.50 -23.75 17.78
C ASP A 94 -5.29 -22.44 18.02
N GLN A 95 -4.57 -21.34 18.23
CA GLN A 95 -5.12 -19.99 18.34
C GLN A 95 -5.39 -19.32 16.97
N SER A 96 -5.32 -20.09 15.88
CA SER A 96 -5.63 -19.55 14.56
C SER A 96 -7.04 -18.97 14.53
N SER A 97 -7.18 -17.84 13.82
CA SER A 97 -8.50 -17.29 13.54
C SER A 97 -9.38 -18.38 12.90
N PRO A 98 -10.60 -18.61 13.41
CA PRO A 98 -11.51 -19.60 12.82
C PRO A 98 -12.08 -19.13 11.47
N THR A 99 -11.79 -17.87 11.09
CA THR A 99 -12.50 -17.17 10.01
C THR A 99 -11.58 -16.43 9.05
N LEU A 100 -10.36 -16.04 9.47
CA LEU A 100 -9.38 -15.39 8.60
C LEU A 100 -8.36 -16.42 8.09
N SER A 101 -7.91 -16.25 6.85
CA SER A 101 -6.80 -17.01 6.30
C SER A 101 -5.47 -16.35 6.62
N GLY A 102 -4.35 -17.07 6.47
CA GLY A 102 -3.00 -16.48 6.54
C GLY A 102 -2.77 -15.38 5.50
N GLN A 103 -3.48 -15.41 4.38
CA GLN A 103 -3.41 -14.38 3.34
C GLN A 103 -3.89 -13.01 3.86
N HIS A 104 -4.84 -12.98 4.80
CA HIS A 104 -5.28 -11.72 5.42
C HIS A 104 -4.14 -11.03 6.17
N PHE A 105 -3.40 -11.78 6.98
CA PHE A 105 -2.25 -11.25 7.71
C PHE A 105 -1.16 -10.75 6.76
N ALA A 106 -0.77 -11.59 5.81
CA ALA A 106 0.32 -11.30 4.88
C ALA A 106 0.01 -10.08 3.98
N PHE A 107 -1.24 -9.98 3.50
CA PHE A 107 -1.67 -8.84 2.70
C PHE A 107 -1.71 -7.53 3.49
N GLY A 108 -2.10 -7.57 4.78
CA GLY A 108 -2.06 -6.38 5.63
C GLY A 108 -0.66 -5.80 5.81
N GLN A 109 0.35 -6.69 5.94
CA GLN A 109 1.74 -6.28 6.00
C GLN A 109 2.21 -5.69 4.66
N ALA A 110 1.94 -6.39 3.54
CA ALA A 110 2.28 -5.89 2.20
C ALA A 110 1.66 -4.52 1.93
N LEU A 111 0.40 -4.34 2.28
CA LEU A 111 -0.34 -3.09 2.15
C LEU A 111 0.24 -1.98 3.04
N THR A 112 0.67 -2.28 4.26
CA THR A 112 1.35 -1.29 5.13
C THR A 112 2.66 -0.80 4.50
N HIS A 113 3.38 -1.70 3.82
CA HIS A 113 4.62 -1.35 3.14
C HIS A 113 4.40 -0.51 1.88
N ASP A 114 3.16 -0.44 1.39
CA ASP A 114 2.79 0.37 0.23
C ASP A 114 2.64 1.86 0.57
N PHE A 115 2.31 2.21 1.83
CA PHE A 115 2.00 3.60 2.18
C PHE A 115 2.57 4.19 3.50
N ILE A 116 3.33 3.45 4.34
CA ILE A 116 3.89 3.94 5.63
C ILE A 116 5.34 3.43 5.95
N THR A 117 6.16 4.28 6.64
CA THR A 117 7.46 3.95 7.32
C THR A 117 7.71 4.76 8.66
N TYR A 118 8.93 4.81 9.28
CA TYR A 118 9.20 5.13 10.74
C TYR A 118 9.88 6.49 11.14
N ARG A 119 9.69 6.92 12.44
CA ARG A 119 9.86 8.23 13.25
C ARG A 119 10.35 9.60 12.67
N GLU A 120 9.77 10.77 13.09
CA GLU A 120 9.91 12.13 12.46
C GLU A 120 9.94 12.01 10.92
N GLN A 121 8.92 11.31 10.41
CA GLN A 121 9.14 10.25 9.44
C GLN A 121 9.29 10.74 8.02
N ILE A 122 10.51 10.72 7.47
CA ILE A 122 10.63 10.62 6.02
C ILE A 122 9.86 9.36 5.60
N ASN A 123 8.71 9.53 4.94
CA ASN A 123 7.98 8.43 4.35
C ASN A 123 8.76 7.97 3.11
N ASP A 124 9.69 7.03 3.25
CA ASP A 124 10.51 6.51 2.15
C ASP A 124 9.69 5.92 0.99
N VAL A 125 8.41 5.61 1.23
CA VAL A 125 7.45 5.15 0.22
C VAL A 125 6.40 6.22 -0.06
N THR A 126 5.69 6.11 -1.18
CA THR A 126 4.57 7.01 -1.50
C THR A 126 3.45 6.83 -0.45
N SER A 127 2.55 7.79 -0.27
CA SER A 127 1.42 7.63 0.69
C SER A 127 0.15 7.04 0.04
N TYR A 128 0.25 6.59 -1.21
CA TYR A 128 -0.85 6.07 -1.99
C TYR A 128 -0.78 4.54 -2.03
N ILE A 129 -1.92 3.88 -2.28
CA ILE A 129 -1.91 2.44 -2.59
C ILE A 129 -1.62 2.33 -4.08
N ASP A 130 -0.34 2.36 -4.45
CA ASP A 130 0.15 2.44 -5.83
C ASP A 130 1.21 1.37 -6.14
N CYS A 131 1.24 0.30 -5.36
CA CYS A 131 2.18 -0.80 -5.52
C CYS A 131 3.65 -0.35 -5.50
N SER A 132 3.99 0.72 -4.77
CA SER A 132 5.35 1.17 -4.53
C SER A 132 6.24 0.05 -3.95
N HIS A 133 5.67 -0.88 -3.19
CA HIS A 133 6.35 -2.07 -2.70
C HIS A 133 6.75 -3.08 -3.80
N VAL A 134 6.17 -2.98 -5.01
CA VAL A 134 6.54 -3.74 -6.21
C VAL A 134 7.43 -2.92 -7.13
N TYR A 135 7.07 -1.66 -7.38
CA TYR A 135 7.69 -0.80 -8.40
C TYR A 135 8.78 0.14 -7.88
N GLY A 136 8.93 0.24 -6.57
CA GLY A 136 9.80 1.22 -5.92
C GLY A 136 9.14 2.61 -5.81
N SER A 137 9.82 3.51 -5.10
CA SER A 137 9.35 4.89 -4.84
C SER A 137 10.24 5.96 -5.46
N SER A 138 11.01 5.61 -6.50
CA SER A 138 11.85 6.53 -7.29
C SER A 138 12.23 5.94 -8.64
N ASP A 139 12.50 6.79 -9.63
CA ASP A 139 13.01 6.39 -10.96
C ASP A 139 14.24 5.50 -10.87
N ALA A 140 15.20 5.89 -10.02
CA ALA A 140 16.45 5.15 -9.84
C ALA A 140 16.20 3.74 -9.32
N GLN A 141 15.27 3.58 -8.36
CA GLN A 141 14.91 2.26 -7.85
C GLN A 141 14.20 1.44 -8.93
N LEU A 142 13.22 2.01 -9.62
CA LEU A 142 12.48 1.32 -10.68
C LEU A 142 13.41 0.84 -11.80
N ALA A 143 14.39 1.64 -12.21
CA ALA A 143 15.39 1.26 -13.20
C ALA A 143 16.17 -0.02 -12.80
N THR A 144 16.36 -0.27 -11.51
CA THR A 144 16.98 -1.52 -11.04
C THR A 144 16.05 -2.72 -11.10
N LEU A 145 14.73 -2.51 -11.10
CA LEU A 145 13.68 -3.52 -11.05
C LEU A 145 13.16 -3.93 -12.43
N ARG A 146 13.26 -3.06 -13.45
CA ARG A 146 12.84 -3.36 -14.83
C ARG A 146 13.80 -4.32 -15.52
N ASP A 147 13.25 -5.27 -16.27
CA ASP A 147 14.05 -6.22 -17.04
C ASP A 147 14.96 -5.49 -18.05
N THR A 148 16.21 -5.95 -18.18
CA THR A 148 17.21 -5.26 -19.00
C THR A 148 17.07 -5.56 -20.50
N THR A 149 16.39 -6.64 -20.85
CA THR A 149 16.19 -7.06 -22.24
C THR A 149 14.80 -6.63 -22.70
N ASP A 150 13.79 -7.07 -21.97
CA ASP A 150 12.38 -6.77 -22.26
C ASP A 150 11.87 -5.76 -21.25
N SER A 151 12.25 -4.49 -21.40
CA SER A 151 11.99 -3.45 -20.38
C SER A 151 10.52 -3.20 -20.04
N PHE A 152 9.57 -3.77 -20.79
CA PHE A 152 8.14 -3.80 -20.41
C PHE A 152 7.81 -4.82 -19.32
N LEU A 153 8.79 -5.59 -18.84
CA LEU A 153 8.70 -6.57 -17.75
C LEU A 153 9.49 -6.10 -16.52
N LEU A 154 9.15 -6.68 -15.37
CA LEU A 154 9.97 -6.67 -14.16
C LEU A 154 10.96 -7.84 -14.17
N LYS A 155 12.16 -7.62 -13.62
CA LYS A 155 13.19 -8.65 -13.47
C LYS A 155 12.69 -9.83 -12.66
N THR A 156 13.06 -11.03 -13.11
CA THR A 156 12.82 -12.27 -12.38
C THR A 156 14.06 -13.16 -12.41
N SER A 157 14.24 -13.96 -11.37
CA SER A 157 15.22 -15.06 -11.35
C SER A 157 14.62 -16.33 -11.97
N PRO A 158 15.43 -17.38 -12.21
CA PRO A 158 14.94 -18.65 -12.76
C PRO A 158 13.72 -19.21 -12.01
N GLY A 159 12.78 -19.78 -12.76
CA GLY A 159 11.50 -20.23 -12.22
C GLY A 159 10.48 -19.10 -11.99
N ASN A 160 10.69 -17.92 -12.61
CA ASN A 160 9.81 -16.75 -12.48
C ASN A 160 9.70 -16.31 -11.00
N ASN A 161 10.83 -16.31 -10.29
CA ASN A 161 10.93 -15.93 -8.89
C ASN A 161 11.45 -14.49 -8.74
N LEU A 162 11.38 -13.95 -7.52
CA LEU A 162 11.96 -12.63 -7.24
C LEU A 162 13.48 -12.65 -7.48
N PRO A 163 14.07 -11.58 -8.04
CA PRO A 163 15.49 -11.50 -8.31
C PRO A 163 16.31 -11.40 -7.02
N GLU A 164 17.60 -11.72 -7.10
CA GLU A 164 18.53 -11.57 -5.98
C GLU A 164 18.85 -10.10 -5.67
N LYS A 165 18.82 -9.77 -4.39
CA LYS A 165 19.27 -8.50 -3.83
C LYS A 165 20.73 -8.62 -3.41
N LYS A 166 21.61 -7.85 -4.06
CA LYS A 166 23.06 -7.87 -3.81
C LYS A 166 23.47 -7.37 -2.42
N THR A 167 22.62 -6.56 -1.77
CA THR A 167 22.92 -5.92 -0.49
C THR A 167 21.71 -6.01 0.46
N GLY A 168 21.95 -6.20 1.76
CA GLY A 168 20.89 -6.23 2.76
C GLY A 168 20.96 -7.44 3.68
N PHE A 169 20.16 -7.39 4.75
CA PHE A 169 20.13 -8.44 5.77
C PHE A 169 18.88 -9.32 5.58
N CYS A 170 19.09 -10.56 5.17
CA CYS A 170 18.13 -11.64 5.34
C CYS A 170 18.84 -12.83 5.97
N ARG A 171 18.17 -13.53 6.91
CA ARG A 171 18.78 -14.64 7.64
C ARG A 171 18.78 -15.88 6.76
N ARG A 172 19.98 -16.37 6.42
CA ARG A 172 20.18 -17.54 5.56
C ARG A 172 20.94 -18.63 6.30
N LYS A 173 20.73 -19.89 5.92
CA LYS A 173 21.60 -20.98 6.37
C LYS A 173 22.93 -20.87 5.61
N PRO A 174 24.10 -21.03 6.26
CA PRO A 174 25.41 -20.88 5.61
C PRO A 174 25.60 -21.77 4.36
N GLU A 175 25.00 -22.96 4.38
CA GLU A 175 25.08 -23.99 3.33
C GLU A 175 24.01 -23.82 2.23
N SER A 176 23.12 -22.82 2.35
CA SER A 176 21.99 -22.67 1.44
C SER A 176 22.35 -21.83 0.22
N THR A 177 21.78 -22.18 -0.93
CA THR A 177 21.76 -21.35 -2.15
C THR A 177 20.72 -20.22 -2.09
N ASP A 178 20.07 -20.04 -0.94
CA ASP A 178 19.09 -18.96 -0.73
C ASP A 178 19.75 -17.58 -0.83
N PHE A 179 18.95 -16.62 -1.30
CA PHE A 179 19.36 -15.23 -1.45
C PHE A 179 18.25 -14.29 -0.95
N CYS A 180 18.63 -13.07 -0.57
CA CYS A 180 17.67 -12.02 -0.22
C CYS A 180 16.95 -11.55 -1.48
N GLN A 181 15.66 -11.30 -1.39
CA GLN A 181 14.85 -10.99 -2.57
C GLN A 181 14.81 -9.47 -2.83
N LEU A 182 14.95 -9.12 -4.11
CA LEU A 182 14.90 -7.73 -4.59
C LEU A 182 13.49 -7.39 -5.05
N THR A 183 12.93 -6.34 -4.45
CA THR A 183 11.61 -5.77 -4.79
C THR A 183 11.63 -4.25 -4.61
N GLY A 184 10.49 -3.59 -4.85
CA GLY A 184 10.28 -2.16 -4.58
C GLY A 184 10.35 -1.78 -3.10
N ASP A 185 10.23 -2.73 -2.17
CA ASP A 185 10.37 -2.49 -0.73
C ASP A 185 11.51 -3.30 -0.11
N SER A 186 12.31 -2.64 0.72
CA SER A 186 13.52 -3.23 1.32
C SER A 186 13.22 -4.26 2.41
N ARG A 187 11.98 -4.30 2.92
CA ARG A 187 11.53 -5.13 4.05
C ARG A 187 10.84 -6.43 3.59
N ASN A 188 10.86 -6.73 2.30
CA ASN A 188 10.19 -7.92 1.75
C ASN A 188 10.69 -9.25 2.36
N ASP A 189 11.95 -9.32 2.81
CA ASP A 189 12.58 -10.50 3.42
C ASP A 189 12.24 -10.73 4.92
N GLN A 190 11.24 -10.04 5.47
CA GLN A 190 10.88 -10.19 6.90
C GLN A 190 10.26 -11.56 7.23
N VAL A 191 9.32 -12.02 6.38
CA VAL A 191 8.65 -13.33 6.54
C VAL A 191 8.30 -13.91 5.16
N PRO A 192 8.33 -15.25 4.97
CA PRO A 192 8.05 -15.86 3.66
C PRO A 192 6.66 -15.55 3.09
N SER A 193 5.65 -15.38 3.94
CA SER A 193 4.30 -15.02 3.50
C SER A 193 4.23 -13.62 2.87
N LEU A 194 5.07 -12.68 3.32
CA LEU A 194 5.21 -11.36 2.70
C LEU A 194 5.88 -11.49 1.33
N GLN A 195 6.97 -12.25 1.23
CA GLN A 195 7.66 -12.52 -0.04
C GLN A 195 6.71 -13.07 -1.11
N LEU A 196 5.79 -13.96 -0.75
CA LEU A 196 4.78 -14.49 -1.66
C LEU A 196 3.82 -13.42 -2.20
N ASN A 197 3.48 -12.40 -1.40
CA ASN A 197 2.66 -11.28 -1.85
C ASN A 197 3.42 -10.36 -2.81
N HIS A 198 4.71 -10.14 -2.60
CA HIS A 198 5.53 -9.44 -3.59
C HIS A 198 5.64 -10.24 -4.89
N LEU A 199 5.94 -11.54 -4.77
CA LEU A 199 6.10 -12.43 -5.92
C LEU A 199 4.85 -12.48 -6.79
N VAL A 200 3.65 -12.60 -6.19
CA VAL A 200 2.41 -12.70 -6.97
C VAL A 200 2.17 -11.44 -7.79
N LEU A 201 2.46 -10.25 -7.26
CA LEU A 201 2.26 -8.99 -7.98
C LEU A 201 3.32 -8.77 -9.08
N VAL A 202 4.56 -9.21 -8.87
CA VAL A 202 5.59 -9.21 -9.93
C VAL A 202 5.19 -10.16 -11.07
N ARG A 203 4.69 -11.36 -10.73
CA ARG A 203 4.18 -12.30 -11.73
C ARG A 203 2.97 -11.75 -12.46
N GLU A 204 2.05 -11.11 -11.74
CA GLU A 204 0.84 -10.53 -12.34
C GLU A 204 1.19 -9.42 -13.32
N HIS A 205 2.10 -8.52 -12.95
CA HIS A 205 2.63 -7.53 -13.89
C HIS A 205 3.21 -8.21 -15.14
N ASN A 206 4.15 -9.15 -15.00
CA ASN A 206 4.78 -9.79 -16.16
C ASN A 206 3.78 -10.58 -17.03
N ARG A 207 2.75 -11.16 -16.42
CA ARG A 207 1.67 -11.88 -17.13
C ARG A 207 0.83 -10.90 -17.95
N LEU A 208 0.35 -9.83 -17.32
CA LEU A 208 -0.47 -8.80 -17.97
C LEU A 208 0.31 -8.05 -19.05
N ALA A 209 1.57 -7.70 -18.80
CA ALA A 209 2.44 -7.00 -19.75
C ALA A 209 2.67 -7.79 -21.03
N LYS A 210 2.93 -9.11 -20.92
CA LYS A 210 3.06 -10.00 -22.08
C LYS A 210 1.77 -10.04 -22.91
N MET A 211 0.62 -10.14 -22.25
CA MET A 211 -0.69 -10.14 -22.93
C MET A 211 -0.99 -8.79 -23.58
N LEU A 212 -0.71 -7.67 -22.92
CA LEU A 212 -0.89 -6.33 -23.48
C LEU A 212 0.02 -6.08 -24.68
N LYS A 213 1.28 -6.52 -24.64
CA LYS A 213 2.20 -6.44 -25.79
C LYS A 213 1.67 -7.25 -26.99
N GLN A 214 1.07 -8.41 -26.76
CA GLN A 214 0.44 -9.21 -27.82
C GLN A 214 -0.81 -8.54 -28.41
N ILE A 215 -1.64 -7.92 -27.56
CA ILE A 215 -2.87 -7.24 -28.00
C ILE A 215 -2.56 -5.92 -28.71
N ASN A 216 -1.52 -5.21 -28.27
CA ASN A 216 -1.07 -3.93 -28.80
C ASN A 216 0.41 -3.99 -29.25
N PRO A 217 0.74 -4.65 -30.38
CA PRO A 217 2.13 -4.85 -30.81
C PRO A 217 2.93 -3.57 -31.04
N TYR A 218 2.24 -2.47 -31.35
CA TYR A 218 2.82 -1.16 -31.67
C TYR A 218 3.16 -0.31 -30.44
N TRP A 219 2.68 -0.68 -29.25
CA TRP A 219 3.06 0.03 -28.04
C TRP A 219 4.54 -0.19 -27.77
N ASP A 220 5.28 0.89 -27.50
CA ASP A 220 6.64 0.78 -26.99
C ASP A 220 6.66 0.13 -25.60
N ASN A 221 7.87 -0.19 -25.12
CA ASN A 221 8.02 -0.91 -23.87
C ASN A 221 7.59 -0.09 -22.65
N ASP A 222 7.75 1.23 -22.67
CA ASP A 222 7.40 2.11 -21.56
C ASP A 222 5.89 2.23 -21.42
N ARG A 223 5.17 2.33 -22.53
CA ARG A 223 3.70 2.35 -22.56
C ARG A 223 3.10 1.03 -22.06
N VAL A 224 3.63 -0.11 -22.52
CA VAL A 224 3.17 -1.42 -22.01
C VAL A 224 3.44 -1.53 -20.51
N PHE A 225 4.62 -1.09 -20.05
CA PHE A 225 4.98 -1.11 -18.64
C PHE A 225 4.02 -0.25 -17.80
N GLU A 226 3.81 1.01 -18.16
CA GLU A 226 2.98 1.94 -17.39
C GLU A 226 1.49 1.57 -17.40
N GLU A 227 0.94 1.10 -18.54
CA GLU A 227 -0.44 0.60 -18.55
C GLU A 227 -0.59 -0.66 -17.70
N THR A 228 0.39 -1.56 -17.73
CA THR A 228 0.37 -2.75 -16.88
C THR A 228 0.45 -2.38 -15.41
N ARG A 229 1.41 -1.52 -15.03
CA ARG A 229 1.57 -0.99 -13.67
C ARG A 229 0.27 -0.38 -13.19
N ARG A 230 -0.37 0.45 -14.01
CA ARG A 230 -1.66 1.08 -13.71
C ARG A 230 -2.77 0.07 -13.45
N ILE A 231 -2.85 -1.03 -14.21
CA ILE A 231 -3.82 -2.11 -13.99
C ILE A 231 -3.55 -2.82 -12.66
N VAL A 232 -2.31 -3.23 -12.39
CA VAL A 232 -1.94 -3.94 -11.15
C VAL A 232 -2.22 -3.07 -9.91
N ILE A 233 -1.96 -1.77 -9.99
CA ILE A 233 -2.34 -0.80 -8.94
C ILE A 233 -3.85 -0.81 -8.70
N ALA A 234 -4.64 -0.78 -9.78
CA ALA A 234 -6.09 -0.79 -9.68
C ALA A 234 -6.63 -2.09 -9.06
N GLU A 235 -6.03 -3.23 -9.38
CA GLU A 235 -6.33 -4.51 -8.74
C GLU A 235 -6.03 -4.47 -7.25
N MET A 236 -4.85 -3.96 -6.85
CA MET A 236 -4.46 -3.81 -5.44
C MET A 236 -5.41 -2.91 -4.67
N GLN A 237 -5.77 -1.74 -5.24
CA GLN A 237 -6.74 -0.81 -4.66
C GLN A 237 -8.12 -1.47 -4.53
N HIS A 238 -8.62 -2.12 -5.58
CA HIS A 238 -9.93 -2.76 -5.57
C HIS A 238 -9.99 -3.88 -4.52
N ILE A 239 -9.03 -4.81 -4.54
CA ILE A 239 -8.93 -5.93 -3.58
C ILE A 239 -8.86 -5.40 -2.15
N THR A 240 -8.07 -4.35 -1.91
CA THR A 240 -7.93 -3.73 -0.59
C THR A 240 -9.27 -3.24 -0.05
N TYR A 241 -9.98 -2.40 -0.80
CA TYR A 241 -11.20 -1.77 -0.30
C TYR A 241 -12.46 -2.66 -0.40
N ASN A 242 -12.48 -3.59 -1.36
CA ASN A 242 -13.62 -4.48 -1.60
C ASN A 242 -13.56 -5.77 -0.76
N GLU A 243 -12.37 -6.29 -0.50
CA GLU A 243 -12.20 -7.60 0.17
C GLU A 243 -11.46 -7.49 1.51
N TYR A 244 -10.31 -6.80 1.57
CA TYR A 244 -9.48 -6.73 2.78
C TYR A 244 -10.12 -5.87 3.89
N LEU A 245 -10.48 -4.61 3.59
CA LEU A 245 -11.06 -3.71 4.59
C LEU A 245 -12.34 -4.24 5.23
N PRO A 246 -13.32 -4.82 4.49
CA PRO A 246 -14.50 -5.43 5.11
C PRO A 246 -14.21 -6.65 6.00
N ALA A 247 -13.05 -7.29 5.87
CA ALA A 247 -12.64 -8.39 6.74
C ALA A 247 -12.15 -7.90 8.11
N ILE A 248 -11.73 -6.63 8.20
CA ILE A 248 -11.21 -5.98 9.41
C ILE A 248 -12.22 -5.02 10.04
N LEU A 249 -12.79 -4.13 9.23
CA LEU A 249 -13.66 -3.04 9.68
C LEU A 249 -15.12 -3.49 9.73
N SER A 250 -15.83 -3.02 10.76
CA SER A 250 -17.26 -3.29 10.89
C SER A 250 -18.06 -2.70 9.70
N PRO A 251 -19.23 -3.26 9.35
CA PRO A 251 -20.11 -2.66 8.33
C PRO A 251 -20.50 -1.21 8.64
N ARG A 252 -20.59 -0.85 9.93
CA ARG A 252 -20.84 0.53 10.38
C ARG A 252 -19.67 1.45 10.03
N SER A 253 -18.44 1.04 10.31
CA SER A 253 -17.22 1.80 9.99
C SER A 253 -17.04 1.94 8.48
N MET A 254 -17.23 0.84 7.73
CA MET A 254 -17.20 0.86 6.26
C MET A 254 -18.20 1.87 5.67
N LYS A 255 -19.41 1.96 6.24
CA LYS A 255 -20.44 2.93 5.82
C LYS A 255 -20.10 4.36 6.26
N ARG A 256 -19.66 4.55 7.50
CA ARG A 256 -19.34 5.87 8.08
C ARG A 256 -18.31 6.63 7.26
N TYR A 257 -17.29 5.93 6.79
CA TYR A 257 -16.19 6.51 6.00
C TYR A 257 -16.34 6.32 4.49
N ASN A 258 -17.47 5.77 4.03
CA ASN A 258 -17.75 5.50 2.61
C ASN A 258 -16.59 4.76 1.89
N LEU A 259 -16.09 3.68 2.51
CA LEU A 259 -14.89 2.96 2.06
C LEU A 259 -15.18 1.86 1.02
N ARG A 260 -16.46 1.54 0.76
CA ARG A 260 -16.77 0.53 -0.26
C ARG A 260 -16.61 1.13 -1.66
N PRO A 261 -15.95 0.43 -2.60
CA PRO A 261 -15.99 0.81 -4.00
C PRO A 261 -17.42 0.84 -4.54
N ARG A 262 -17.67 1.65 -5.58
CA ARG A 262 -19.00 1.69 -6.20
C ARG A 262 -19.27 0.39 -6.96
N LYS A 263 -20.50 -0.12 -6.92
CA LYS A 263 -20.89 -1.32 -7.67
C LYS A 263 -20.76 -1.16 -9.19
N CYS A 264 -20.96 0.04 -9.72
CA CYS A 264 -20.85 0.39 -11.13
C CYS A 264 -20.46 1.87 -11.27
N GLY A 265 -19.93 2.25 -12.44
CA GLY A 265 -19.56 3.63 -12.77
C GLY A 265 -18.35 4.18 -12.00
N PHE A 266 -18.10 5.47 -12.22
CA PHE A 266 -16.98 6.25 -11.66
C PHE A 266 -17.28 6.83 -10.27
N ASP A 267 -16.25 7.12 -9.48
CA ASP A 267 -16.33 7.86 -8.21
C ASP A 267 -15.71 9.26 -8.43
N ASP A 268 -16.54 10.30 -8.46
CA ASP A 268 -16.13 11.67 -8.78
C ASP A 268 -15.79 12.51 -7.52
N CYS A 269 -15.52 11.86 -6.38
CA CYS A 269 -15.35 12.53 -5.09
C CYS A 269 -13.89 12.86 -4.72
N TYR A 270 -12.99 13.13 -5.68
CA TYR A 270 -11.64 13.62 -5.35
C TYR A 270 -11.72 14.95 -4.60
N ASP A 271 -10.99 15.09 -3.51
CA ASP A 271 -10.91 16.34 -2.75
C ASP A 271 -9.45 16.81 -2.66
N VAL A 272 -9.15 17.88 -3.41
CA VAL A 272 -7.82 18.49 -3.47
C VAL A 272 -7.34 19.03 -2.11
N LYS A 273 -8.25 19.21 -1.14
CA LYS A 273 -7.92 19.66 0.22
C LYS A 273 -7.50 18.52 1.14
N ILE A 274 -7.61 17.27 0.70
CA ILE A 274 -7.24 16.09 1.48
C ILE A 274 -5.78 15.72 1.19
N ASP A 275 -4.98 15.59 2.26
CA ASP A 275 -3.61 15.06 2.22
C ASP A 275 -3.62 13.59 2.67
N ALA A 276 -3.23 12.68 1.77
CA ALA A 276 -3.16 11.24 2.03
C ALA A 276 -2.11 10.88 3.10
N ALA A 277 -1.12 11.74 3.34
CA ALA A 277 -0.04 11.50 4.31
C ALA A 277 -0.41 11.82 5.77
N LYS A 278 -1.63 12.33 6.04
CA LYS A 278 -2.07 12.75 7.37
C LYS A 278 -2.43 11.58 8.28
N LEU A 279 -1.59 11.30 9.28
CA LEU A 279 -1.86 10.32 10.34
C LEU A 279 -2.75 10.91 11.45
N GLN A 280 -3.66 10.11 12.00
CA GLN A 280 -4.62 10.55 13.03
C GLN A 280 -4.42 9.79 14.36
N TYR A 281 -4.59 10.50 15.48
CA TYR A 281 -4.72 9.94 16.84
C TYR A 281 -5.93 10.60 17.54
N TYR A 282 -6.62 9.91 18.44
CA TYR A 282 -7.59 10.46 19.41
C TYR A 282 -7.20 10.01 20.82
N ILE A 283 -7.06 10.92 21.79
CA ILE A 283 -6.97 10.61 23.23
C ILE A 283 -8.06 11.39 23.95
N ASP A 284 -8.86 10.71 24.77
CA ASP A 284 -9.79 11.30 25.74
C ASP A 284 -9.47 10.72 27.14
N ARG A 285 -9.66 11.54 28.18
CA ARG A 285 -8.89 11.49 29.44
C ARG A 285 -9.33 10.43 30.44
N SER A 286 -8.35 9.60 30.81
CA SER A 286 -8.05 8.95 32.12
C SER A 286 -6.93 7.90 31.97
N CYS A 287 -6.46 7.68 30.74
CA CYS A 287 -5.53 6.64 30.29
C CYS A 287 -4.35 7.22 29.50
N ASP A 288 -4.00 8.48 29.74
CA ASP A 288 -3.16 9.32 28.86
C ASP A 288 -1.72 8.77 28.65
N ASP A 289 -1.24 7.91 29.54
CA ASP A 289 0.09 7.29 29.48
C ASP A 289 0.08 5.86 28.91
N ILE A 290 -1.07 5.35 28.48
CA ILE A 290 -1.13 4.05 27.79
C ILE A 290 -0.69 4.25 26.33
N ASP A 291 0.38 3.57 25.93
CA ASP A 291 0.82 3.53 24.53
C ASP A 291 -0.35 3.18 23.60
N LEU A 292 -0.51 3.91 22.48
CA LEU A 292 -1.61 3.70 21.52
C LEU A 292 -1.80 2.25 21.18
N PHE A 293 -0.67 1.62 20.91
CA PHE A 293 -0.62 0.30 20.36
C PHE A 293 -1.16 -0.70 21.40
N VAL A 294 -0.76 -0.53 22.65
CA VAL A 294 -1.22 -1.33 23.78
C VAL A 294 -2.71 -1.07 24.03
N GLY A 295 -3.12 0.19 24.16
CA GLY A 295 -4.51 0.55 24.42
C GLY A 295 -5.47 0.06 23.33
N GLY A 296 -5.12 0.30 22.06
CA GLY A 296 -5.93 -0.12 20.91
C GLY A 296 -6.03 -1.64 20.75
N LEU A 297 -5.00 -2.40 21.14
CA LEU A 297 -5.05 -3.88 21.14
C LEU A 297 -5.94 -4.44 22.27
N LEU A 298 -6.03 -3.74 23.41
CA LEU A 298 -6.86 -4.15 24.55
C LEU A 298 -8.34 -3.86 24.34
N GLU A 299 -8.70 -3.00 23.38
CA GLU A 299 -10.08 -2.72 23.06
C GLU A 299 -10.80 -3.93 22.44
N LYS A 300 -11.97 -4.26 22.99
CA LYS A 300 -12.84 -5.29 22.43
C LYS A 300 -13.43 -4.80 21.10
N SER A 301 -13.24 -5.58 20.04
CA SER A 301 -13.90 -5.28 18.77
C SER A 301 -15.41 -5.48 18.85
N LYS A 302 -16.18 -4.55 18.27
CA LYS A 302 -17.63 -4.68 18.07
C LYS A 302 -17.91 -4.94 16.59
N ASN A 303 -18.17 -6.20 16.23
CA ASN A 303 -18.49 -6.62 14.86
C ASN A 303 -17.40 -6.30 13.81
N GLY A 304 -16.12 -6.32 14.22
CA GLY A 304 -14.93 -6.18 13.37
C GLY A 304 -13.77 -7.02 13.94
N ARG A 305 -12.53 -6.68 13.59
CA ARG A 305 -11.31 -7.32 14.15
C ARG A 305 -10.50 -6.43 15.09
N VAL A 306 -10.80 -5.14 15.09
CA VAL A 306 -10.11 -4.13 15.89
C VAL A 306 -11.10 -3.37 16.77
N GLY A 307 -10.61 -2.78 17.86
CA GLY A 307 -11.37 -1.86 18.71
C GLY A 307 -11.84 -0.60 17.98
N GLU A 308 -12.64 0.23 18.66
CA GLU A 308 -13.20 1.46 18.09
C GLU A 308 -12.10 2.46 17.73
N THR A 309 -11.06 2.60 18.56
CA THR A 309 -9.95 3.52 18.32
C THR A 309 -9.22 3.14 17.04
N PHE A 310 -8.74 1.91 16.93
CA PHE A 310 -8.09 1.46 15.69
C PHE A 310 -9.04 1.43 14.49
N ALA A 311 -10.32 1.08 14.66
CA ALA A 311 -11.30 1.19 13.57
C ALA A 311 -11.45 2.63 13.06
N CYS A 312 -11.39 3.62 13.96
CA CYS A 312 -11.42 5.03 13.63
C CYS A 312 -10.13 5.46 12.90
N LEU A 313 -8.95 5.12 13.44
CA LEU A 313 -7.67 5.53 12.87
C LEU A 313 -7.45 4.91 11.48
N ILE A 314 -7.65 3.60 11.38
CA ILE A 314 -7.58 2.87 10.11
C ILE A 314 -8.60 3.44 9.13
N GLY A 315 -9.87 3.57 9.54
CA GLY A 315 -10.93 4.08 8.68
C GLY A 315 -10.66 5.49 8.13
N LYS A 316 -10.11 6.37 8.96
CA LYS A 316 -9.70 7.71 8.54
C LYS A 316 -8.48 7.68 7.62
N GLN A 317 -7.45 6.89 7.91
CA GLN A 317 -6.27 6.80 7.05
C GLN A 317 -6.65 6.32 5.64
N PHE A 318 -7.47 5.28 5.53
CA PHE A 318 -7.96 4.80 4.24
C PHE A 318 -8.94 5.77 3.57
N TYR A 319 -9.69 6.58 4.33
CA TYR A 319 -10.46 7.67 3.74
C TYR A 319 -9.54 8.69 3.05
N LEU A 320 -8.46 9.10 3.72
CA LEU A 320 -7.50 10.07 3.18
C LEU A 320 -6.77 9.54 1.94
N THR A 321 -6.31 8.29 1.96
CA THR A 321 -5.63 7.68 0.80
C THR A 321 -6.55 7.45 -0.39
N LYS A 322 -7.86 7.23 -0.18
CA LYS A 322 -8.84 7.15 -1.27
C LYS A 322 -9.17 8.52 -1.87
N TYR A 323 -9.57 9.48 -1.04
CA TYR A 323 -10.13 10.74 -1.51
C TYR A 323 -9.07 11.80 -1.83
N GLY A 324 -7.87 11.69 -1.27
CA GLY A 324 -6.70 12.50 -1.61
C GLY A 324 -5.92 12.02 -2.84
N ASP A 325 -6.35 10.93 -3.49
CA ASP A 325 -5.67 10.35 -4.66
C ASP A 325 -6.35 10.74 -5.98
N ARG A 326 -5.67 11.59 -6.77
CA ARG A 326 -6.11 12.02 -8.11
C ARG A 326 -6.19 10.86 -9.11
N TYR A 327 -5.36 9.84 -8.90
CA TYR A 327 -5.26 8.67 -9.77
C TYR A 327 -6.01 7.45 -9.23
N TRP A 328 -6.89 7.63 -8.23
CA TRP A 328 -7.76 6.56 -7.71
C TRP A 328 -8.45 5.86 -8.89
N TYR A 329 -8.46 4.53 -8.90
CA TYR A 329 -8.83 3.79 -10.13
C TYR A 329 -10.26 4.03 -10.63
N GLU A 330 -11.18 4.49 -9.78
CA GLU A 330 -12.56 4.86 -10.16
C GLU A 330 -12.70 6.30 -10.67
N ARG A 331 -11.62 7.08 -10.80
CA ARG A 331 -11.68 8.47 -11.30
C ARG A 331 -11.94 8.49 -12.80
N LYS A 332 -12.72 9.45 -13.30
CA LYS A 332 -13.03 9.55 -14.72
C LYS A 332 -11.86 10.10 -15.56
N GLU A 333 -11.17 11.12 -15.07
CA GLU A 333 -10.17 11.88 -15.84
C GLU A 333 -8.82 11.17 -15.95
N CYS A 334 -8.35 10.55 -14.86
CA CYS A 334 -7.07 9.83 -14.80
C CYS A 334 -7.24 8.31 -14.67
N GLY A 335 -8.49 7.81 -14.66
CA GLY A 335 -8.81 6.39 -14.52
C GLY A 335 -9.24 5.72 -15.82
N PHE A 336 -9.86 4.55 -15.69
CA PHE A 336 -10.09 3.63 -16.80
C PHE A 336 -11.33 4.00 -17.62
N THR A 337 -11.47 3.46 -18.84
CA THR A 337 -12.79 3.51 -19.51
C THR A 337 -13.82 2.74 -18.67
N GLU A 338 -15.12 3.03 -18.84
CA GLU A 338 -16.15 2.34 -18.04
C GLU A 338 -16.11 0.81 -18.24
N ALA A 339 -15.85 0.35 -19.46
CA ALA A 339 -15.69 -1.06 -19.77
C ALA A 339 -14.47 -1.67 -19.06
N GLN A 340 -13.31 -1.01 -19.11
CA GLN A 340 -12.11 -1.42 -18.39
C GLN A 340 -12.34 -1.44 -16.88
N LEU A 341 -13.00 -0.42 -16.32
CA LEU A 341 -13.34 -0.33 -14.90
C LEU A 341 -14.26 -1.47 -14.46
N ASN A 342 -15.28 -1.78 -15.26
CA ASN A 342 -16.19 -2.90 -15.00
C ASN A 342 -15.49 -4.27 -15.10
N ALA A 343 -14.42 -4.38 -15.89
CA ALA A 343 -13.58 -5.57 -15.90
C ALA A 343 -12.69 -5.66 -14.64
N ILE A 344 -12.05 -4.57 -14.22
CA ILE A 344 -11.23 -4.52 -12.98
C ILE A 344 -12.08 -4.85 -11.76
N LYS A 345 -13.31 -4.33 -11.65
CA LYS A 345 -14.25 -4.57 -10.53
C LYS A 345 -14.67 -6.04 -10.35
N LYS A 346 -14.28 -6.93 -11.26
CA LYS A 346 -14.50 -8.38 -11.15
C LYS A 346 -13.33 -9.13 -10.53
N MET A 347 -12.15 -8.50 -10.44
CA MET A 347 -10.95 -9.13 -9.93
C MET A 347 -11.06 -9.44 -8.44
N THR A 348 -10.47 -10.57 -8.04
CA THR A 348 -10.37 -10.98 -6.65
C THR A 348 -8.96 -11.46 -6.36
N MET A 349 -8.50 -11.37 -5.12
CA MET A 349 -7.19 -11.92 -4.72
C MET A 349 -7.08 -13.42 -5.07
N SER A 350 -8.19 -14.16 -4.97
CA SER A 350 -8.21 -15.57 -5.37
C SER A 350 -7.95 -15.77 -6.85
N LYS A 351 -8.48 -14.90 -7.72
CA LYS A 351 -8.22 -14.97 -9.16
C LYS A 351 -6.74 -14.66 -9.47
N VAL A 352 -6.20 -13.62 -8.85
CA VAL A 352 -4.78 -13.25 -9.00
C VAL A 352 -3.87 -14.40 -8.57
N LEU A 353 -4.15 -15.06 -7.44
CA LEU A 353 -3.40 -16.24 -6.99
C LEU A 353 -3.49 -17.42 -7.99
N CYS A 354 -4.68 -17.69 -8.53
CA CYS A 354 -4.88 -18.74 -9.52
C CYS A 354 -4.04 -18.54 -10.79
N GLU A 355 -4.03 -17.32 -11.34
CA GLU A 355 -3.38 -17.03 -12.62
C GLU A 355 -1.85 -16.99 -12.54
N ASN A 356 -1.28 -16.91 -11.33
CA ASN A 356 0.17 -16.73 -11.11
C ASN A 356 0.88 -17.91 -10.44
N PHE A 357 0.14 -18.86 -9.89
CA PHE A 357 0.71 -20.00 -9.17
C PHE A 357 0.28 -21.38 -9.70
N GLY A 358 -0.46 -21.45 -10.81
CA GLY A 358 -0.84 -22.74 -11.41
C GLY A 358 -1.70 -23.61 -10.48
N LEU A 359 -2.62 -22.98 -9.75
CA LEU A 359 -3.49 -23.65 -8.80
C LEU A 359 -4.73 -24.19 -9.53
N ASP A 360 -5.17 -25.41 -9.19
CA ASP A 360 -6.42 -25.97 -9.75
C ASP A 360 -7.66 -25.44 -9.02
N ARG A 361 -7.57 -25.36 -7.69
CA ARG A 361 -8.70 -25.00 -6.81
C ARG A 361 -8.28 -24.03 -5.73
N ILE A 362 -9.15 -23.06 -5.44
CA ILE A 362 -8.90 -22.04 -4.42
C ILE A 362 -10.17 -21.69 -3.64
N GLN A 363 -9.99 -21.15 -2.45
CA GLN A 363 -11.07 -20.51 -1.70
C GLN A 363 -11.52 -19.23 -2.44
N LYS A 364 -12.83 -19.02 -2.60
CA LYS A 364 -13.40 -17.89 -3.34
C LYS A 364 -13.07 -16.52 -2.72
N LYS A 365 -12.98 -16.44 -1.40
CA LYS A 365 -12.63 -15.21 -0.66
C LYS A 365 -11.27 -15.41 0.00
N ALA A 366 -10.19 -14.97 -0.64
CA ALA A 366 -8.82 -15.32 -0.25
C ALA A 366 -8.49 -14.97 1.20
N PHE A 367 -9.08 -13.91 1.76
CA PHE A 367 -8.84 -13.45 3.13
C PHE A 367 -9.64 -14.18 4.21
N LEU A 368 -10.58 -15.05 3.83
CA LEU A 368 -11.39 -15.84 4.76
C LEU A 368 -10.99 -17.31 4.73
N ARG A 369 -10.98 -17.94 5.91
CA ARG A 369 -10.78 -19.39 6.03
C ARG A 369 -11.95 -20.11 5.34
N PRO A 370 -11.69 -21.15 4.53
CA PRO A 370 -12.77 -21.98 3.98
C PRO A 370 -13.45 -22.76 5.10
N GLU A 371 -14.78 -22.74 5.12
CA GLU A 371 -15.59 -23.52 6.07
C GLU A 371 -15.28 -25.03 5.97
N ASN A 372 -14.99 -25.53 4.76
CA ASN A 372 -14.43 -26.86 4.51
C ASN A 372 -13.79 -26.95 3.10
N LYS A 373 -13.02 -28.02 2.84
CA LYS A 373 -12.39 -28.28 1.53
C LYS A 373 -13.39 -28.40 0.37
N GLY A 374 -14.64 -28.79 0.63
CA GLY A 374 -15.69 -28.89 -0.38
C GLY A 374 -16.12 -27.55 -0.98
N LYS A 375 -15.83 -26.42 -0.31
CA LYS A 375 -16.16 -25.08 -0.80
C LYS A 375 -15.12 -24.45 -1.74
N LEU A 376 -13.98 -25.12 -1.96
CA LEU A 376 -12.98 -24.66 -2.94
C LEU A 376 -13.55 -24.69 -4.36
N ARG A 377 -13.31 -23.63 -5.12
CA ARG A 377 -13.75 -23.46 -6.50
C ARG A 377 -12.59 -23.69 -7.46
N PHE A 378 -12.89 -24.23 -8.64
CA PHE A 378 -11.91 -24.33 -9.72
C PHE A 378 -11.50 -22.94 -10.19
N CYS A 379 -10.20 -22.73 -10.41
CA CYS A 379 -9.64 -21.45 -10.76
C CYS A 379 -10.26 -20.85 -12.04
N ASP A 380 -10.58 -21.69 -13.03
CA ASP A 380 -11.20 -21.27 -14.30
C ASP A 380 -12.62 -20.73 -14.14
N THR A 381 -13.29 -21.06 -13.03
CA THR A 381 -14.66 -20.59 -12.74
C THR A 381 -14.68 -19.19 -12.12
N LEU A 382 -13.52 -18.67 -11.71
CA LEU A 382 -13.41 -17.31 -11.15
C LEU A 382 -13.31 -16.29 -12.30
N PRO A 383 -14.03 -15.16 -12.21
CA PRO A 383 -14.00 -14.14 -13.26
C PRO A 383 -12.59 -13.57 -13.39
N GLY A 384 -12.08 -13.49 -14.63
CA GLY A 384 -10.78 -12.90 -14.95
C GLY A 384 -10.88 -11.54 -15.62
N LEU A 385 -9.72 -10.90 -15.81
CA LEU A 385 -9.60 -9.60 -16.47
C LEU A 385 -9.65 -9.77 -18.00
N ASN A 386 -10.60 -9.12 -18.65
CA ASN A 386 -10.67 -9.10 -20.12
C ASN A 386 -9.75 -8.00 -20.68
N LEU A 387 -8.52 -8.37 -21.04
CA LEU A 387 -7.53 -7.43 -21.55
C LEU A 387 -7.81 -6.89 -22.97
N PHE A 388 -8.73 -7.49 -23.73
CA PHE A 388 -9.11 -6.94 -25.04
C PHE A 388 -9.75 -5.54 -24.94
N LEU A 389 -10.18 -5.14 -23.74
CA LEU A 389 -10.70 -3.81 -23.46
C LEU A 389 -9.60 -2.71 -23.45
N TRP A 390 -8.33 -3.10 -23.49
CA TRP A 390 -7.18 -2.21 -23.65
C TRP A 390 -6.65 -2.19 -25.09
N ARG A 391 -7.32 -2.89 -26.03
CA ARG A 391 -6.94 -2.85 -27.43
C ARG A 391 -7.27 -1.49 -28.04
N GLU A 392 -6.29 -0.86 -28.66
CA GLU A 392 -6.51 0.34 -29.47
C GLU A 392 -6.78 -0.06 -30.93
N LYS A 393 -7.84 0.48 -31.53
CA LYS A 393 -8.26 0.12 -32.89
C LYS A 393 -7.56 0.94 -33.97
N ASP A 394 -7.10 2.15 -33.66
CA ASP A 394 -6.53 3.09 -34.62
C ASP A 394 -5.28 3.73 -34.03
N TRP A 395 -4.10 3.16 -34.30
CA TRP A 395 -2.85 3.89 -34.11
C TRP A 395 -2.63 4.75 -35.34
N GLN A 396 -2.81 6.07 -35.20
CA GLN A 396 -2.17 7.03 -36.10
C GLN A 396 -0.88 7.50 -35.42
N PRO A 397 0.29 7.39 -36.07
CA PRO A 397 1.50 8.02 -35.56
C PRO A 397 1.22 9.51 -35.45
N GLU A 398 1.24 10.05 -34.23
CA GLU A 398 1.32 11.50 -34.04
C GLU A 398 2.63 11.97 -34.69
N HIS A 399 2.50 12.95 -35.59
CA HIS A 399 3.57 13.59 -36.35
C HIS A 399 4.50 14.43 -35.49
#